data_AF-A0A442UIE4-F1
#
_entry.id   AF-A0A442UIE4-F1
#
_cell.length_a   1.000
_cell.length_b   1.000
_cell.length_c   1.000
_cell.angle_alpha   90.00
_cell.angle_beta   90.00
_cell.angle_gamma   90.00
#
_symmetry.space_group_name_H-M   'P 1'
#
loop_
_entity.id
_entity.type
_entity.pdbx_description
1 polymer ?
#
loop_
_entity_poly.entity_id
_entity_poly.type
_entity_poly.pdbx_seq_one_letter_code
_entity_poly.pdbx_strand_id
1 'polypeptide(L)'
;MDLKHPSARLIVSECKAEGLLRNQCAYVLGTAWHETGAYKYMREIWGPTAAQVRGRKDLGNTVAGDGKKFIGRGFVQITGRRNYTDWSKRLGIDLLKEPQLAERPEIAVKILVKGSKLGTVALTWSRD
;
A
#
# COMPACT_ATOMS: atom_id res chain seq x y z
N MET A 1 -16.73 -12.66 0.65
CA MET A 1 -15.74 -12.02 -0.26
C MET A 1 -16.12 -12.38 -1.69
N ASP A 2 -16.38 -11.40 -2.55
CA ASP A 2 -16.68 -11.63 -3.97
C ASP A 2 -15.39 -11.67 -4.81
N LEU A 3 -15.04 -12.83 -5.34
CA LEU A 3 -13.86 -13.02 -6.20
C LEU A 3 -14.05 -12.49 -7.62
N LYS A 4 -15.27 -12.11 -8.01
CA LYS A 4 -15.54 -11.45 -9.29
C LYS A 4 -15.21 -9.96 -9.25
N HIS A 5 -15.04 -9.39 -8.04
CA HIS A 5 -14.65 -7.99 -7.88
C HIS A 5 -13.30 -7.70 -8.59
N PRO A 6 -13.17 -6.58 -9.32
CA PRO A 6 -11.96 -6.25 -10.09
C PRO A 6 -10.67 -6.31 -9.25
N SER A 7 -10.68 -5.76 -8.03
CA SER A 7 -9.53 -5.81 -7.13
C SER A 7 -9.17 -7.24 -6.70
N ALA A 8 -10.16 -8.09 -6.43
CA ALA A 8 -9.89 -9.48 -6.06
C ALA A 8 -9.26 -10.25 -7.22
N ARG A 9 -9.70 -10.00 -8.46
CA ARG A 9 -9.08 -10.58 -9.67
C ARG A 9 -7.66 -10.11 -9.87
N LEU A 10 -7.39 -8.82 -9.69
CA LEU A 10 -6.03 -8.27 -9.77
C LEU A 10 -5.10 -8.90 -8.73
N ILE A 11 -5.55 -9.03 -7.48
CA ILE A 11 -4.77 -9.69 -6.41
C ILE A 11 -4.46 -11.14 -6.78
N VAL A 12 -5.45 -11.91 -7.22
CA VAL A 12 -5.23 -13.30 -7.65
C VAL A 12 -4.25 -13.39 -8.82
N SER A 13 -4.37 -12.47 -9.79
CA SER A 13 -3.47 -12.41 -10.94
C SER A 13 -2.04 -12.11 -10.52
N GLU A 14 -1.82 -11.13 -9.66
CA GLU A 14 -0.49 -10.75 -9.18
C GLU A 14 0.11 -11.83 -8.27
N CYS A 15 -0.68 -12.46 -7.39
CA CYS A 15 -0.23 -13.61 -6.60
C CYS A 15 0.30 -14.74 -7.49
N LYS A 16 -0.38 -15.02 -8.61
CA LYS A 16 0.11 -16.00 -9.60
C LYS A 16 1.39 -15.54 -10.28
N ALA A 17 1.47 -14.28 -10.71
CA ALA A 17 2.66 -13.71 -11.34
C ALA A 17 3.89 -13.75 -10.41
N GLU A 18 3.66 -13.56 -9.11
CA GLU A 18 4.69 -13.62 -8.07
C GLU A 18 4.97 -15.05 -7.56
N GLY A 19 4.28 -16.07 -8.07
CA GLY A 19 4.49 -17.46 -7.69
C GLY A 19 4.04 -17.81 -6.26
N LEU A 20 3.07 -17.09 -5.69
CA LEU A 20 2.49 -17.42 -4.39
C LEU A 20 1.67 -18.71 -4.46
N LEU A 21 1.77 -19.51 -3.40
CA LEU A 21 0.92 -20.67 -3.18
C LEU A 21 -0.53 -20.25 -2.92
N ARG A 22 -1.49 -21.17 -3.12
CA ARG A 22 -2.93 -20.89 -2.94
C ARG A 22 -3.26 -20.39 -1.53
N ASN A 23 -2.66 -20.96 -0.50
CA ASN A 23 -2.84 -20.53 0.90
C ASN A 23 -2.27 -19.12 1.15
N GLN A 24 -1.12 -18.78 0.57
CA GLN A 24 -0.54 -17.44 0.64
C GLN A 24 -1.43 -16.42 -0.09
N CYS A 25 -1.94 -16.77 -1.27
CA CYS A 25 -2.89 -15.92 -2.00
C CYS A 25 -4.19 -15.72 -1.21
N ALA A 26 -4.69 -16.75 -0.53
CA ALA A 26 -5.88 -16.64 0.32
C ALA A 26 -5.64 -15.71 1.51
N TYR A 27 -4.46 -15.77 2.15
CA TYR A 27 -4.06 -14.83 3.18
C TYR A 27 -4.05 -13.39 2.66
N VAL A 28 -3.37 -13.13 1.54
CA VAL A 28 -3.31 -11.78 0.94
C VAL A 28 -4.70 -11.24 0.59
N LEU A 29 -5.57 -12.07 0.03
CA LEU A 29 -6.96 -11.72 -0.26
C LEU A 29 -7.75 -11.35 0.99
N GLY A 30 -7.63 -12.18 2.04
CA GLY A 30 -8.27 -11.94 3.34
C GLY A 30 -7.81 -10.64 3.97
N THR A 31 -6.49 -10.40 3.98
CA THR A 31 -5.90 -9.16 4.50
C THR A 31 -6.40 -7.96 3.72
N ALA A 32 -6.29 -7.97 2.38
CA ALA A 32 -6.77 -6.86 1.56
C ALA A 32 -8.26 -6.55 1.77
N TRP A 33 -9.08 -7.59 1.91
CA TRP A 33 -10.51 -7.45 2.15
C TRP A 33 -10.80 -6.82 3.52
N HIS A 34 -10.09 -7.24 4.57
CA HIS A 34 -10.23 -6.71 5.93
C HIS A 34 -9.75 -5.25 6.03
N GLU A 35 -8.56 -4.98 5.52
CA GLU A 35 -7.86 -3.69 5.61
C GLU A 35 -8.57 -2.54 4.86
N THR A 36 -9.25 -2.86 3.77
CA THR A 36 -9.88 -1.85 2.90
C THR A 36 -11.39 -1.78 3.03
N GLY A 37 -11.99 -2.47 4.01
CA GLY A 37 -13.44 -2.52 4.18
C GLY A 37 -14.15 -3.08 2.95
N ALA A 38 -13.72 -4.25 2.47
CA ALA A 38 -14.16 -4.86 1.22
C ALA A 38 -13.82 -4.04 -0.04
N TYR A 39 -12.57 -3.54 -0.13
CA TYR A 39 -12.04 -2.79 -1.27
C TYR A 39 -12.62 -1.38 -1.46
N LYS A 40 -13.35 -0.86 -0.47
CA LYS A 40 -13.97 0.48 -0.52
C LYS A 40 -12.98 1.60 -0.22
N TYR A 41 -11.91 1.33 0.52
CA TYR A 41 -10.98 2.35 0.99
C TYR A 41 -9.57 2.10 0.44
N MET A 42 -9.28 2.71 -0.71
CA MET A 42 -7.96 2.68 -1.39
C MET A 42 -7.08 3.90 -1.05
N ARG A 43 -7.70 4.90 -0.43
CA ARG A 43 -7.10 6.14 0.03
C ARG A 43 -7.50 6.30 1.49
N GLU A 44 -6.56 6.70 2.34
CA GLU A 44 -6.83 7.01 3.74
C GLU A 44 -8.01 7.99 3.84
N ILE A 45 -9.08 7.61 4.55
CA ILE A 45 -10.08 8.56 5.06
C ILE A 45 -9.55 9.08 6.40
N TRP A 46 -8.39 9.73 6.36
CA TRP A 46 -7.88 10.48 7.48
C TRP A 46 -7.58 11.89 7.00
N GLY A 47 -8.32 12.84 7.56
CA GLY A 47 -8.11 14.27 7.33
C GLY A 47 -6.73 14.73 7.83
N PRO A 48 -6.34 15.98 7.55
CA PRO A 48 -5.03 16.52 7.90
C PRO A 48 -4.73 16.34 9.40
N THR A 49 -3.84 15.41 9.74
CA THR A 49 -3.38 15.22 11.13
C THR A 49 -2.15 16.06 11.40
N ALA A 50 -1.95 16.47 12.66
CA ALA A 50 -0.77 17.22 13.07
C ALA A 50 0.57 16.47 12.81
N ALA A 51 0.54 15.17 12.57
CA ALA A 51 1.68 14.36 12.13
C ALA A 51 2.05 14.58 10.64
N GLN A 52 1.07 14.80 9.76
CA GLN A 52 1.30 15.16 8.36
C GLN A 52 1.90 16.57 8.23
N VAL A 53 1.58 17.46 9.16
CA VAL A 53 2.11 18.84 9.21
C VAL A 53 3.55 18.86 9.76
N ARG A 54 3.87 18.05 10.77
CA ARG A 54 5.15 18.10 11.48
C ARG A 54 6.31 17.36 10.81
N GLY A 55 6.04 16.49 9.83
CA GLY A 55 7.07 15.70 9.16
C GLY A 55 7.63 14.60 10.08
N ARG A 56 7.26 13.35 9.80
CA ARG A 56 7.73 12.17 10.53
C ARG A 56 9.13 11.75 10.04
N LYS A 57 10.18 12.17 10.76
CA LYS A 57 11.59 11.84 10.45
C LYS A 57 11.84 10.33 10.42
N ASP A 58 11.16 9.60 11.29
CA ASP A 58 11.16 8.13 11.34
C ASP A 58 10.63 7.50 10.05
N LEU A 59 9.78 8.18 9.27
CA LEU A 59 9.31 7.75 7.94
C LEU A 59 10.15 8.31 6.78
N GLY A 60 11.28 8.96 7.10
CA GLY A 60 12.17 9.58 6.13
C GLY A 60 11.67 10.91 5.56
N ASN A 61 10.62 11.51 6.16
CA ASN A 61 10.13 12.83 5.76
C ASN A 61 11.07 13.91 6.30
N THR A 62 12.13 14.22 5.55
CA THR A 62 13.18 15.16 5.94
C THR A 62 13.12 16.48 5.16
N VAL A 63 12.33 16.53 4.09
CA VAL A 63 12.13 17.75 3.28
C VAL A 63 10.79 18.38 3.64
N ALA A 64 10.75 19.72 3.70
CA ALA A 64 9.52 20.45 3.92
C ALA A 64 8.46 20.07 2.87
N GLY A 65 7.25 19.75 3.32
CA GLY A 65 6.16 19.28 2.45
C GLY A 65 6.08 17.76 2.26
N ASP A 66 7.07 16.98 2.73
CA ASP A 66 7.07 15.51 2.60
C ASP A 66 5.86 14.85 3.25
N GLY A 67 5.44 15.32 4.43
CA GLY A 67 4.29 14.77 5.13
C GLY A 67 2.99 14.89 4.33
N LYS A 68 2.83 15.94 3.53
CA LYS A 68 1.67 16.12 2.63
C LYS A 68 1.84 15.36 1.31
N LYS A 69 3.08 15.26 0.80
CA LYS A 69 3.36 14.57 -0.46
C LYS A 69 3.23 13.05 -0.33
N PHE A 70 3.74 12.49 0.76
CA PHE A 70 3.83 11.05 1.01
C PHE A 70 2.85 10.57 2.10
N ILE A 71 1.57 10.92 1.95
CA ILE A 71 0.46 10.40 2.77
C ILE A 71 0.21 8.91 2.52
N GLY A 72 -0.63 8.27 3.35
CA GLY A 72 -1.04 6.87 3.19
C GLY A 72 -1.81 6.62 1.89
N ARG A 73 -1.37 5.62 1.11
CA ARG A 73 -1.99 5.22 -0.17
C ARG A 73 -2.03 3.70 -0.36
N GLY A 74 -3.04 3.23 -1.09
CA GLY A 74 -3.18 1.85 -1.53
C GLY A 74 -3.69 0.89 -0.45
N PHE A 75 -3.73 -0.41 -0.77
CA PHE A 75 -4.28 -1.46 0.10
C PHE A 75 -3.60 -1.59 1.46
N VAL A 76 -2.33 -1.17 1.56
CA VAL A 76 -1.48 -1.34 2.75
C VAL A 76 -1.00 -0.01 3.32
N GLN A 77 -1.61 1.10 2.89
CA GLN A 77 -1.34 2.47 3.38
C GLN A 77 0.15 2.83 3.43
N ILE A 78 0.87 2.71 2.31
CA ILE A 78 2.28 3.11 2.27
C ILE A 78 2.42 4.60 2.59
N THR A 79 3.23 4.94 3.58
CA THR A 79 3.35 6.31 4.11
C THR A 79 4.81 6.73 4.25
N GLY A 80 5.12 7.96 3.87
CA GLY A 80 6.42 8.60 4.05
C GLY A 80 7.47 8.31 2.96
N ARG A 81 8.36 9.29 2.75
CA ARG A 81 9.34 9.30 1.66
C ARG A 81 10.16 8.02 1.56
N ARG A 82 10.57 7.44 2.69
CA ARG A 82 11.38 6.21 2.69
C ARG A 82 10.65 5.07 2.00
N ASN A 83 9.38 4.85 2.34
CA ASN A 83 8.57 3.78 1.77
C ASN A 83 8.26 4.02 0.29
N TYR A 84 7.96 5.26 -0.09
CA TYR A 84 7.77 5.62 -1.50
C TYR A 84 9.05 5.41 -2.32
N THR A 85 10.22 5.71 -1.74
CA THR A 85 11.52 5.49 -2.40
C THR A 85 11.79 3.99 -2.60
N ASP A 86 11.57 3.17 -1.58
CA ASP A 86 11.78 1.73 -1.64
C ASP A 86 10.86 1.08 -2.69
N TRP A 87 9.56 1.39 -2.64
CA TRP A 87 8.60 0.88 -3.62
C TRP A 87 8.82 1.41 -5.03
N SER A 88 9.28 2.66 -5.16
CA SER A 88 9.67 3.22 -6.46
C SER A 88 10.76 2.38 -7.13
N LYS A 89 11.78 1.98 -6.36
CA LYS A 89 12.86 1.11 -6.84
C LYS A 89 12.38 -0.30 -7.17
N ARG A 90 11.59 -0.91 -6.29
CA ARG A 90 11.07 -2.29 -6.48
C ARG A 90 10.18 -2.43 -7.70
N LEU A 91 9.41 -1.40 -8.02
CA LEU A 91 8.45 -1.43 -9.12
C LEU A 91 9.00 -0.82 -10.42
N GLY A 92 10.11 -0.08 -10.36
CA GLY A 92 10.62 0.70 -11.49
C GLY A 92 9.68 1.85 -11.89
N ILE A 93 8.90 2.38 -10.93
CA ILE A 93 7.91 3.45 -11.13
C ILE A 93 8.32 4.64 -10.26
N ASP A 94 8.33 5.85 -10.80
CA ASP A 94 8.72 7.05 -10.04
C ASP A 94 7.58 7.55 -9.11
N LEU A 95 7.42 6.87 -7.97
CA LEU A 95 6.46 7.25 -6.92
C LEU A 95 6.92 8.49 -6.13
N LEU A 96 8.17 8.93 -6.30
CA LEU A 96 8.68 10.16 -5.70
C LEU A 96 8.18 11.40 -6.47
N LYS A 97 8.11 11.29 -7.79
CA LYS A 97 7.54 12.31 -8.68
C LYS A 97 6.01 12.26 -8.65
N GLU A 98 5.43 11.06 -8.78
CA GLU A 98 3.98 10.86 -8.87
C GLU A 98 3.44 9.90 -7.79
N PRO A 99 3.37 10.36 -6.52
CA PRO A 99 2.98 9.51 -5.40
C PRO A 99 1.53 9.00 -5.49
N GLN A 100 0.64 9.71 -6.19
CA GLN A 100 -0.74 9.29 -6.43
C GLN A 100 -0.86 7.99 -7.21
N LEU A 101 0.18 7.58 -7.94
CA LEU A 101 0.20 6.29 -8.64
C LEU A 101 0.03 5.11 -7.69
N ALA A 102 0.42 5.25 -6.41
CA ALA A 102 0.23 4.22 -5.39
C ALA A 102 -1.26 3.96 -5.03
N GLU A 103 -2.18 4.85 -5.40
CA GLU A 103 -3.64 4.64 -5.25
C GLU A 103 -4.22 3.80 -6.38
N ARG A 104 -3.52 3.68 -7.51
CA ARG A 104 -4.01 2.91 -8.67
C ARG A 104 -4.09 1.43 -8.30
N PRO A 105 -5.21 0.74 -8.56
CA PRO A 105 -5.36 -0.67 -8.24
C PRO A 105 -4.22 -1.55 -8.76
N GLU A 106 -3.74 -1.29 -9.99
CA GLU A 106 -2.67 -2.08 -10.61
C GLU A 106 -1.33 -1.96 -9.88
N ILE A 107 -1.05 -0.80 -9.27
CA ILE A 107 0.19 -0.53 -8.54
C ILE A 107 0.03 -0.94 -7.08
N ALA A 108 -1.12 -0.61 -6.47
CA ALA A 108 -1.43 -0.96 -5.10
C ALA A 108 -1.43 -2.48 -4.88
N VAL A 109 -1.92 -3.27 -5.84
CA VAL A 109 -1.87 -4.74 -5.76
C VAL A 109 -0.43 -5.26 -5.79
N LYS A 110 0.45 -4.68 -6.62
CA LYS A 110 1.87 -5.07 -6.67
C LYS A 110 2.55 -4.81 -5.33
N ILE A 111 2.28 -3.65 -4.73
CA ILE A 111 2.79 -3.27 -3.39
C ILE A 111 2.30 -4.27 -2.34
N LEU A 112 1.01 -4.57 -2.32
CA LEU A 112 0.41 -5.54 -1.40
C LEU A 112 1.04 -6.93 -1.55
N VAL A 113 1.01 -7.52 -2.75
CA VAL A 113 1.41 -8.92 -2.97
C VAL A 113 2.91 -9.11 -2.74
N LYS A 114 3.75 -8.27 -3.36
CA LYS A 114 5.21 -8.34 -3.15
C LYS A 114 5.55 -8.00 -1.70
N GLY A 115 4.82 -7.09 -1.08
CA GLY A 115 5.01 -6.69 0.31
C GLY A 115 4.77 -7.87 1.26
N SER A 116 3.63 -8.52 1.12
CA SER A 116 3.26 -9.72 1.88
C SER A 116 4.22 -10.88 1.65
N LYS A 117 4.69 -11.08 0.41
CA LYS A 117 5.68 -12.11 0.08
C LYS A 117 7.02 -11.90 0.79
N LEU A 118 7.48 -10.65 0.86
CA LEU A 118 8.79 -10.29 1.40
C LEU A 118 8.74 -9.96 2.91
N GLY A 119 7.56 -9.95 3.53
CA GLY A 119 7.39 -9.52 4.93
C GLY A 119 7.75 -8.05 5.16
N THR A 120 7.69 -7.21 4.12
CA THR A 120 8.18 -5.81 4.15
C THR A 120 7.09 -4.79 4.49
N VAL A 121 5.84 -5.23 4.52
CA VAL A 121 4.70 -4.41 4.95
C VAL A 121 4.19 -5.01 6.26
N ALA A 122 4.23 -4.22 7.34
CA ALA A 122 3.55 -4.55 8.58
C ALA A 122 2.05 -4.26 8.36
N LEU A 123 1.26 -5.31 8.17
CA LEU A 123 -0.19 -5.22 7.91
C LEU A 123 -0.96 -5.14 9.23
N THR A 124 -0.53 -4.24 10.11
CA THR A 124 -1.15 -4.03 11.42
C THR A 124 -1.76 -2.64 11.44
N TRP A 125 -3.08 -2.56 11.35
CA TRP A 125 -3.83 -1.60 12.17
C TRP A 125 -3.54 -1.90 13.65
N SER A 126 -2.37 -1.55 14.15
CA SER A 126 -2.22 -1.28 15.57
C SER A 126 -2.80 0.12 15.78
N ARG A 127 -4.09 0.17 16.11
CA ARG A 127 -4.59 1.25 16.95
C ARG A 127 -3.80 1.13 18.26
N ASP A 128 -2.83 2.00 18.45
CA ASP A 128 -2.52 2.48 19.78
C ASP A 128 -3.68 3.39 20.23
#